data_AF-A0A6P6MG61-F1
#
_entry.id   AF-A0A6P6MG61-F1
#
_cell.length_a   1.000
_cell.length_b   1.000
_cell.length_c   1.000
_cell.angle_alpha   90.00
_cell.angle_beta   90.00
_cell.angle_gamma   90.00
#
_symmetry.space_group_name_H-M   'P 1'
#
loop_
_entity.id
_entity.type
_entity.pdbx_description
1 polymer ?
#
loop_
_entity_poly.entity_id
_entity_poly.type
_entity_poly.pdbx_seq_one_letter_code
_entity_poly.pdbx_strand_id
1 'polypeptide(L)'
;MKMKAQLPFATRKARQLSVLCAEMHFILKSLSSMQPVCGLRTSDDDGHESSDPISTFQSSEDILNWIGSQVDETNTFSICVSRTDLYNRGMQQWQRQKKTSPKCRLKVTFFAEAGIDTGALTKEFLTEMLVEIEKRLFVEGPDKKGKNPVYCLNSLDCNYFRTAGEVMAASLAQGGPCPNFLREWCFSYLFSGDSDSIQVSASDVTDLELLQLIVKSTIMQ
;
A
#
# COMPACT_ATOMS: atom_id res chain seq x y z
N MET A 1 -37.64 13.40 4.36
CA MET A 1 -36.96 14.10 3.24
C MET A 1 -35.46 13.84 3.38
N LYS A 2 -34.90 12.89 2.61
CA LYS A 2 -33.47 12.52 2.70
C LYS A 2 -32.64 13.64 2.05
N MET A 3 -31.97 14.47 2.84
CA MET A 3 -31.06 15.47 2.31
C MET A 3 -29.80 14.77 1.80
N LYS A 4 -29.71 14.66 0.46
CA LYS A 4 -28.47 14.44 -0.28
C LYS A 4 -27.55 15.66 -0.08
N ALA A 5 -26.87 15.74 1.06
CA ALA A 5 -25.66 16.54 1.15
C ALA A 5 -24.51 15.69 0.59
N GLN A 6 -24.47 15.59 -0.73
CA GLN A 6 -23.34 15.05 -1.47
C GLN A 6 -22.18 16.03 -1.25
N LEU A 7 -21.43 15.85 -0.16
CA LEU A 7 -20.23 16.65 0.14
C LEU A 7 -19.15 16.26 -0.88
N PRO A 8 -18.76 17.14 -1.82
CA PRO A 8 -17.74 16.86 -2.85
C PRO A 8 -16.34 16.59 -2.26
N PHE A 9 -16.19 16.69 -0.94
CA PHE A 9 -14.98 16.45 -0.17
C PHE A 9 -14.76 14.96 0.16
N ALA A 10 -15.82 14.23 0.52
CA ALA A 10 -15.76 12.80 0.83
C ALA A 10 -15.35 11.96 -0.40
N THR A 11 -15.84 12.37 -1.59
CA THR A 11 -15.52 11.72 -2.88
C THR A 11 -14.04 11.83 -3.25
N ARG A 12 -13.34 12.88 -2.80
CA ARG A 12 -11.93 13.12 -3.17
C ARG A 12 -10.95 12.43 -2.23
N LYS A 13 -11.26 12.35 -0.93
CA LYS A 13 -10.47 11.57 0.04
C LYS A 13 -10.60 10.06 -0.25
N ALA A 14 -11.81 9.61 -0.56
CA ALA A 14 -12.05 8.26 -1.10
C ALA A 14 -11.26 8.00 -2.39
N ARG A 15 -11.10 9.00 -3.27
CA ARG A 15 -10.29 8.89 -4.50
C ARG A 15 -8.78 8.78 -4.22
N GLN A 16 -8.27 9.47 -3.21
CA GLN A 16 -6.85 9.41 -2.84
C GLN A 16 -6.47 8.04 -2.26
N LEU A 17 -7.32 7.53 -1.37
CA LEU A 17 -7.24 6.18 -0.88
C LEU A 17 -7.45 5.18 -2.02
N SER A 18 -8.44 5.37 -2.90
CA SER A 18 -8.69 4.42 -3.99
C SER A 18 -7.52 4.32 -4.98
N VAL A 19 -6.71 5.38 -5.12
CA VAL A 19 -5.46 5.36 -5.90
C VAL A 19 -4.31 4.62 -5.17
N LEU A 20 -4.20 4.75 -3.84
CA LEU A 20 -3.32 3.88 -3.02
C LEU A 20 -3.73 2.42 -3.15
N CYS A 21 -5.03 2.18 -3.04
CA CYS A 21 -5.64 0.87 -3.18
C CYS A 21 -5.42 0.28 -4.54
N ALA A 22 -5.72 0.96 -5.65
CA ALA A 22 -5.68 0.36 -6.98
C ALA A 22 -4.33 -0.31 -7.34
N GLU A 23 -3.22 0.12 -6.73
CA GLU A 23 -1.87 -0.41 -6.98
C GLU A 23 -1.39 -1.37 -5.90
N MET A 24 -1.64 -1.09 -4.61
CA MET A 24 -1.43 -2.11 -3.57
C MET A 24 -2.34 -3.32 -3.76
N HIS A 25 -3.52 -3.15 -4.35
CA HIS A 25 -4.48 -4.18 -4.71
C HIS A 25 -3.97 -5.04 -5.89
N PHE A 26 -2.92 -4.67 -6.63
CA PHE A 26 -2.26 -5.58 -7.59
C PHE A 26 -1.36 -6.60 -6.87
N ILE A 27 -0.60 -6.14 -5.87
CA ILE A 27 0.22 -7.02 -4.99
C ILE A 27 -0.65 -7.80 -4.02
N LEU A 28 -1.63 -7.13 -3.44
CA LEU A 28 -2.59 -7.73 -2.55
C LEU A 28 -3.57 -8.61 -3.32
N LYS A 29 -3.80 -8.47 -4.64
CA LYS A 29 -4.45 -9.51 -5.46
C LYS A 29 -3.58 -10.73 -5.69
N SER A 30 -2.27 -10.58 -5.76
CA SER A 30 -1.36 -11.74 -5.64
C SER A 30 -1.51 -12.39 -4.26
N LEU A 31 -1.75 -11.63 -3.18
CA LEU A 31 -2.04 -12.17 -1.84
C LEU A 31 -3.50 -12.63 -1.65
N SER A 32 -4.45 -12.06 -2.37
CA SER A 32 -5.91 -12.25 -2.24
C SER A 32 -6.49 -13.15 -3.33
N SER A 33 -5.67 -13.65 -4.27
CA SER A 33 -6.02 -14.84 -5.05
C SER A 33 -6.23 -16.07 -4.17
N MET A 34 -6.06 -15.91 -2.85
CA MET A 34 -6.51 -16.80 -1.79
C MET A 34 -7.90 -16.45 -1.22
N GLN A 35 -8.84 -15.85 -1.96
CA GLN A 35 -10.24 -15.96 -1.54
C GLN A 35 -10.66 -17.43 -1.68
N PRO A 36 -11.05 -18.11 -0.58
CA PRO A 36 -11.85 -19.31 -0.74
C PRO A 36 -13.14 -18.87 -1.42
N VAL A 37 -13.59 -19.60 -2.44
CA VAL A 37 -14.97 -19.55 -2.87
C VAL A 37 -15.81 -20.00 -1.66
N CYS A 38 -16.19 -19.05 -0.81
CA CYS A 38 -17.10 -19.31 0.29
C CYS A 38 -18.48 -19.42 -0.33
N GLY A 39 -18.88 -20.67 -0.59
CA GLY A 39 -20.14 -21.00 -1.21
C GLY A 39 -21.33 -20.46 -0.42
N LEU A 40 -22.20 -19.72 -1.10
CA LEU A 40 -23.61 -19.95 -0.90
C LEU A 40 -23.96 -21.25 -1.64
N ARG A 41 -24.14 -22.32 -0.86
CA ARG A 41 -24.66 -23.60 -1.34
C ARG A 41 -26.08 -23.41 -1.88
N THR A 42 -26.30 -23.77 -3.12
CA THR A 42 -27.53 -24.46 -3.52
C THR A 42 -27.10 -25.78 -4.17
N SER A 43 -27.40 -26.85 -3.43
CA SER A 43 -27.66 -28.24 -3.81
C SER A 43 -26.98 -28.88 -5.02
N ASP A 44 -26.46 -30.08 -4.72
CA ASP A 44 -26.36 -31.28 -5.55
C ASP A 44 -25.02 -31.56 -6.29
N ASP A 45 -24.37 -32.59 -5.74
CA ASP A 45 -23.77 -33.76 -6.43
C ASP A 45 -22.32 -33.76 -6.95
N ASP A 46 -21.70 -34.93 -6.71
CA ASP A 46 -20.48 -35.55 -7.23
C ASP A 46 -19.07 -34.94 -7.00
N GLY A 47 -18.42 -35.49 -5.98
CA GLY A 47 -17.17 -36.26 -6.11
C GLY A 47 -16.05 -35.72 -7.00
N HIS A 48 -15.21 -34.84 -6.45
CA HIS A 48 -13.79 -34.77 -6.79
C HIS A 48 -13.00 -34.18 -5.61
N GLU A 49 -12.06 -34.95 -5.05
CA GLU A 49 -11.03 -34.43 -4.13
C GLU A 49 -10.14 -33.44 -4.90
N SER A 50 -10.46 -32.15 -4.84
CA SER A 50 -9.50 -31.09 -5.10
C SER A 50 -8.86 -30.70 -3.78
N SER A 51 -7.59 -31.03 -3.60
CA SER A 51 -6.79 -30.57 -2.48
C SER A 51 -6.67 -29.04 -2.53
N ASP A 52 -7.33 -28.37 -1.59
CA ASP A 52 -7.38 -26.90 -1.48
C ASP A 52 -5.98 -26.30 -1.18
N PRO A 53 -5.47 -25.34 -1.98
CA PRO A 53 -4.14 -24.74 -1.79
C PRO A 53 -4.08 -23.67 -0.69
N ILE A 54 -5.08 -23.58 0.20
CA ILE A 54 -5.16 -22.60 1.31
C ILE A 54 -4.75 -23.19 2.66
N SER A 55 -4.34 -24.46 2.72
CA SER A 55 -3.71 -25.06 3.91
C SER A 55 -2.17 -24.90 3.98
N THR A 56 -1.56 -24.16 3.05
CA THR A 56 -0.14 -24.32 2.69
C THR A 56 0.86 -23.44 3.45
N PHE A 57 0.45 -22.30 4.02
CA PHE A 57 1.37 -21.39 4.72
C PHE A 57 1.29 -21.57 6.24
N GLN A 58 2.43 -21.84 6.89
CA GLN A 58 2.52 -22.09 8.33
C GLN A 58 2.97 -20.84 9.11
N SER A 59 3.52 -19.85 8.41
CA SER A 59 4.06 -18.63 8.99
C SER A 59 3.99 -17.43 8.05
N SER A 60 4.17 -16.22 8.60
CA SER A 60 4.38 -15.01 7.82
C SER A 60 5.63 -15.07 6.93
N GLU A 61 6.63 -15.84 7.33
CA GLU A 61 7.86 -16.02 6.56
C GLU A 61 7.57 -16.80 5.27
N ASP A 62 6.72 -17.82 5.33
CA ASP A 62 6.33 -18.59 4.14
C ASP A 62 5.59 -17.73 3.12
N ILE A 63 4.78 -16.79 3.61
CA ILE A 63 4.10 -15.79 2.77
C ILE A 63 5.14 -14.90 2.09
N LEU A 64 6.08 -14.34 2.84
CA LEU A 64 7.13 -13.48 2.28
C LEU A 64 8.02 -14.21 1.27
N ASN A 65 8.40 -15.46 1.56
CA ASN A 65 9.15 -16.32 0.63
C ASN A 65 8.36 -16.58 -0.66
N TRP A 66 7.06 -16.84 -0.53
CA TRP A 66 6.19 -17.02 -1.68
C TRP A 66 6.07 -15.74 -2.50
N ILE A 67 5.84 -14.57 -1.90
CA ILE A 67 5.82 -13.28 -2.61
C ILE A 67 7.16 -13.06 -3.32
N GLY A 68 8.27 -13.32 -2.63
CA GLY A 68 9.61 -13.20 -3.21
C GLY A 68 9.84 -14.09 -4.42
N SER A 69 9.27 -15.31 -4.42
CA SER A 69 9.31 -16.22 -5.58
C SER A 69 8.57 -15.70 -6.81
N GLN A 70 7.68 -14.71 -6.66
CA GLN A 70 6.94 -14.10 -7.77
C GLN A 70 7.74 -13.01 -8.50
N VAL A 71 8.94 -12.67 -8.02
CA VAL A 71 9.82 -11.67 -8.64
C VAL A 71 10.53 -12.29 -9.84
N ASP A 72 10.37 -11.67 -11.00
CA ASP A 72 11.02 -12.02 -12.25
C ASP A 72 12.45 -11.46 -12.27
N GLU A 73 13.43 -12.36 -12.19
CA GLU A 73 14.86 -12.02 -12.22
C GLU A 73 15.33 -11.47 -13.58
N THR A 74 14.58 -11.73 -14.65
CA THR A 74 14.93 -11.29 -16.01
C THR A 74 14.39 -9.90 -16.32
N ASN A 75 13.26 -9.53 -15.71
CA ASN A 75 12.63 -8.23 -15.90
C ASN A 75 13.08 -7.25 -14.81
N THR A 76 14.12 -6.47 -15.12
CA THR A 76 14.78 -5.60 -14.14
C THR A 76 14.59 -4.12 -14.49
N PHE A 77 14.49 -3.26 -13.48
CA PHE A 77 14.59 -1.82 -13.62
C PHE A 77 15.60 -1.24 -12.65
N SER A 78 16.23 -0.13 -13.01
CA SER A 78 17.32 0.45 -12.24
C SER A 78 16.99 1.85 -11.73
N ILE A 79 17.34 2.10 -10.47
CA ILE A 79 17.28 3.41 -9.84
C ILE A 79 18.69 3.81 -9.41
N CYS A 80 19.08 5.02 -9.77
CA CYS A 80 20.37 5.59 -9.43
C CYS A 80 20.20 6.90 -8.66
N VAL A 81 20.60 6.91 -7.38
CA VAL A 81 20.32 8.01 -6.45
C VAL A 81 21.59 8.45 -5.71
N SER A 82 21.54 9.67 -5.14
CA SER A 82 22.46 10.07 -4.08
C SER A 82 21.78 9.85 -2.73
N ARG A 83 22.56 9.68 -1.67
CA ARG A 83 22.03 9.62 -0.29
C ARG A 83 21.29 10.90 0.12
N THR A 84 21.73 12.05 -0.38
CA THR A 84 21.15 13.37 -0.04
C THR A 84 19.85 13.68 -0.77
N ASP A 85 19.56 13.02 -1.89
CA ASP A 85 18.35 13.23 -2.70
C ASP A 85 17.63 11.92 -3.01
N LEU A 86 17.68 10.97 -2.08
CA LEU A 86 17.13 9.63 -2.26
C LEU A 86 15.64 9.69 -2.59
N TYR A 87 14.85 10.45 -1.81
CA TYR A 87 13.41 10.50 -1.97
C TYR A 87 12.97 11.09 -3.31
N ASN A 88 13.35 12.34 -3.62
CA ASN A 88 12.82 13.00 -4.83
C ASN A 88 13.32 12.30 -6.09
N ARG A 89 14.61 11.94 -6.13
CA ARG A 89 15.20 11.23 -7.27
C ARG A 89 14.65 9.83 -7.41
N GLY A 90 14.44 9.12 -6.29
CA GLY A 90 13.83 7.79 -6.24
C GLY A 90 12.41 7.80 -6.78
N MET A 91 11.54 8.68 -6.26
CA MET A 91 10.17 8.87 -6.75
C MET A 91 10.15 9.16 -8.25
N GLN A 92 10.97 10.13 -8.70
CA GLN A 92 11.03 10.54 -10.09
C GLN A 92 11.46 9.39 -11.03
N GLN A 93 12.48 8.62 -10.65
CA GLN A 93 12.95 7.51 -11.48
C GLN A 93 12.00 6.33 -11.49
N TRP A 94 11.35 6.06 -10.36
CA TRP A 94 10.31 5.04 -10.27
C TRP A 94 9.15 5.36 -11.23
N GLN A 95 8.64 6.58 -11.18
CA GLN A 95 7.52 7.05 -12.02
C GLN A 95 7.83 7.10 -13.51
N ARG A 96 9.12 7.20 -13.89
CA ARG A 96 9.55 7.19 -15.30
C ARG A 96 9.52 5.80 -15.93
N GLN A 97 9.44 4.74 -15.13
CA GLN A 97 9.41 3.39 -15.66
C GLN A 97 8.07 3.14 -16.36
N LYS A 98 8.12 2.65 -17.61
CA LYS A 98 6.92 2.52 -18.45
C LYS A 98 5.90 1.51 -17.92
N LYS A 99 6.35 0.55 -17.10
CA LYS A 99 5.56 -0.46 -16.40
C LYS A 99 6.33 -0.90 -15.15
N THR A 100 6.24 -0.14 -14.07
CA THR A 100 6.69 -0.64 -12.76
C THR A 100 5.72 -1.72 -12.30
N SER A 101 6.29 -2.87 -11.97
CA SER A 101 5.58 -3.90 -11.24
C SER A 101 6.50 -4.35 -10.13
N PRO A 102 5.99 -4.65 -8.94
CA PRO A 102 6.82 -5.21 -7.89
C PRO A 102 7.38 -6.60 -8.21
N LYS A 103 6.84 -7.27 -9.24
CA LYS A 103 7.43 -8.47 -9.84
C LYS A 103 8.72 -8.16 -10.62
N CYS A 104 8.95 -6.91 -11.02
CA CYS A 104 10.20 -6.53 -11.69
C CYS A 104 11.30 -6.39 -10.64
N ARG A 105 12.46 -7.03 -10.87
CA ARG A 105 13.62 -6.92 -9.98
C ARG A 105 14.17 -5.49 -9.96
N LEU A 106 14.17 -4.87 -8.78
CA LEU A 106 14.76 -3.55 -8.56
C LEU A 106 16.28 -3.71 -8.46
N LYS A 107 17.02 -2.84 -9.16
CA LYS A 107 18.46 -2.67 -9.01
C LYS A 107 18.77 -1.25 -8.58
N VAL A 108 19.54 -1.11 -7.51
CA VAL A 108 19.90 0.21 -6.95
C VAL A 108 21.39 0.47 -7.11
N THR A 109 21.71 1.71 -7.45
CA THR A 109 23.09 2.21 -7.42
C THR A 109 23.14 3.56 -6.72
N PHE A 110 23.99 3.68 -5.71
CA PHE A 110 24.31 4.96 -5.09
C PHE A 110 25.47 5.63 -5.82
N PHE A 111 25.39 6.95 -6.02
CA PHE A 111 26.46 7.68 -6.73
C PHE A 111 27.82 7.49 -6.05
N ALA A 112 28.84 7.24 -6.88
CA ALA A 112 30.22 7.03 -6.47
C ALA A 112 30.46 5.82 -5.53
N GLU A 113 29.46 4.95 -5.36
CA GLU A 113 29.58 3.71 -4.58
C GLU A 113 29.64 2.52 -5.54
N ALA A 114 30.77 1.79 -5.54
CA ALA A 114 30.91 0.57 -6.31
C ALA A 114 30.06 -0.53 -5.65
N GLY A 115 28.86 -0.77 -6.18
CA GLY A 115 27.94 -1.77 -5.67
C GLY A 115 28.42 -3.19 -5.99
N ILE A 116 29.10 -3.81 -5.03
CA ILE A 116 29.50 -5.24 -5.12
C ILE A 116 28.31 -6.14 -4.80
N ASP A 117 27.51 -5.76 -3.79
CA ASP A 117 26.28 -6.46 -3.40
C ASP A 117 25.06 -5.60 -3.74
N THR A 118 24.48 -5.86 -4.92
CA THR A 118 23.26 -5.17 -5.37
C THR A 118 22.04 -5.47 -4.49
N GLY A 119 22.04 -6.61 -3.78
CA GLY A 119 20.95 -6.97 -2.87
C GLY A 119 20.96 -6.10 -1.61
N ALA A 120 22.13 -5.93 -0.99
CA ALA A 120 22.30 -5.03 0.16
C ALA A 120 21.90 -3.58 -0.16
N LEU A 121 22.36 -3.04 -1.29
CA LEU A 121 22.01 -1.67 -1.70
C LEU A 121 20.51 -1.49 -1.97
N THR A 122 19.87 -2.53 -2.51
CA THR A 122 18.42 -2.51 -2.76
C THR A 122 17.64 -2.49 -1.43
N LYS A 123 18.03 -3.32 -0.46
CA LYS A 123 17.43 -3.35 0.87
C LYS A 123 17.62 -2.03 1.62
N GLU A 124 18.82 -1.46 1.53
CA GLU A 124 19.14 -0.15 2.11
C GLU A 124 18.26 0.95 1.52
N PHE A 125 18.18 1.03 0.19
CA PHE A 125 17.32 2.01 -0.48
C PHE A 125 15.85 1.85 -0.11
N LEU A 126 15.30 0.63 -0.12
CA LEU A 126 13.91 0.39 0.26
C LEU A 126 13.64 0.80 1.71
N THR A 127 14.60 0.55 2.60
CA THR A 127 14.52 0.97 4.02
C THR A 127 14.45 2.48 4.15
N GLU A 128 15.40 3.21 3.57
CA GLU A 128 15.41 4.68 3.63
C GLU A 128 14.21 5.29 2.90
N MET A 129 13.82 4.72 1.77
CA MET A 129 12.67 5.19 0.99
C MET A 129 11.37 5.04 1.78
N LEU A 130 11.16 3.94 2.50
CA LEU A 130 9.97 3.77 3.34
C LEU A 130 9.93 4.76 4.51
N VAL A 131 11.07 5.08 5.13
CA VAL A 131 11.14 6.14 6.16
C VAL A 131 10.73 7.49 5.57
N GLU A 132 11.23 7.83 4.38
CA GLU A 132 10.94 9.09 3.72
C GLU A 132 9.49 9.19 3.20
N ILE A 133 8.91 8.06 2.76
CA ILE A 133 7.49 7.90 2.41
C ILE A 133 6.62 8.09 3.65
N GLU A 134 6.92 7.40 4.74
CA GLU A 134 6.19 7.51 6.01
C GLU A 134 6.17 8.97 6.48
N LYS A 135 7.33 9.64 6.48
CA LYS A 135 7.48 11.02 6.92
C LYS A 135 6.70 12.04 6.08
N ARG A 136 6.59 11.84 4.77
CA ARG A 136 6.00 12.83 3.85
C ARG A 136 4.54 12.57 3.50
N LEU A 137 4.15 11.30 3.44
CA LEU A 137 2.85 10.88 2.94
C LEU A 137 1.90 10.41 4.05
N PHE A 138 2.41 10.26 5.28
CA PHE A 138 1.60 9.80 6.41
C PHE A 138 1.74 10.73 7.62
N VAL A 139 0.64 10.93 8.33
CA VAL A 139 0.54 11.77 9.52
C VAL A 139 0.07 10.96 10.72
N GLU A 140 0.70 11.20 11.86
CA GLU A 140 0.39 10.52 13.11
C GLU A 140 -0.99 10.92 13.64
N GLY A 141 -1.75 9.92 14.08
CA GLY A 141 -2.99 10.11 14.82
C GLY A 141 -2.75 10.63 16.24
N PRO A 142 -3.72 11.32 16.85
CA PRO A 142 -3.61 11.76 18.25
C PRO A 142 -3.45 10.59 19.24
N ASP A 143 -3.82 9.37 18.84
CA ASP A 143 -3.80 8.16 19.65
C ASP A 143 -2.56 7.27 19.42
N LYS A 144 -1.65 7.66 18.52
CA LYS A 144 -0.44 6.89 18.15
C LYS A 144 -0.70 5.44 17.71
N LYS A 145 -1.91 5.13 17.22
CA LYS A 145 -2.28 3.77 16.73
C LYS A 145 -1.99 3.60 15.24
N GLY A 146 -0.83 4.08 14.79
CA GLY A 146 -0.47 4.16 13.38
C GLY A 146 -0.84 5.51 12.74
N LYS A 147 -0.54 5.62 11.46
CA LYS A 147 -0.58 6.85 10.68
C LYS A 147 -1.59 6.76 9.54
N ASN A 148 -2.22 7.89 9.26
CA ASN A 148 -3.13 8.07 8.15
C ASN A 148 -2.40 8.70 6.96
N PRO A 149 -2.82 8.44 5.70
CA PRO A 149 -2.39 9.24 4.56
C PRO A 149 -2.68 10.73 4.79
N VAL A 150 -1.70 11.59 4.49
CA VAL A 150 -1.90 13.05 4.53
C VAL A 150 -2.90 13.46 3.47
N TYR A 151 -3.83 14.35 3.79
CA TYR A 151 -4.70 14.93 2.75
C TYR A 151 -3.91 15.99 1.98
N CYS A 152 -3.33 15.60 0.82
CA CYS A 152 -2.51 16.48 0.00
C CYS A 152 -2.82 16.29 -1.49
N LEU A 153 -3.47 17.29 -2.09
CA LEU A 153 -3.84 17.27 -3.50
C LEU A 153 -2.61 17.22 -4.42
N ASN A 154 -1.54 17.95 -4.07
CA ASN A 154 -0.31 17.93 -4.85
C ASN A 154 0.32 16.52 -4.88
N SER A 155 0.38 15.84 -3.74
CA SER A 155 0.89 14.45 -3.67
C SER A 155 0.02 13.47 -4.47
N LEU A 156 -1.29 13.73 -4.56
CA LEU A 156 -2.21 12.94 -5.38
C LEU A 156 -1.97 13.18 -6.88
N ASP A 157 -1.92 14.43 -7.31
CA ASP A 157 -1.71 14.82 -8.70
C ASP A 157 -0.32 14.39 -9.22
N CYS A 158 0.69 14.40 -8.35
CA CYS A 158 2.03 13.89 -8.65
C CYS A 158 2.16 12.36 -8.55
N ASN A 159 1.07 11.60 -8.37
CA ASN A 159 1.08 10.14 -8.23
C ASN A 159 1.97 9.60 -7.08
N TYR A 160 2.29 10.40 -6.07
CA TYR A 160 3.19 9.97 -5.00
C TYR A 160 2.64 8.82 -4.19
N PHE A 161 1.34 8.82 -3.96
CA PHE A 161 0.67 7.74 -3.25
C PHE A 161 0.65 6.42 -4.05
N ARG A 162 0.51 6.50 -5.37
CA ARG A 162 0.64 5.33 -6.26
C ARG A 162 2.04 4.73 -6.15
N THR A 163 3.06 5.57 -6.34
CA THR A 163 4.46 5.15 -6.25
C THR A 163 4.82 4.62 -4.86
N ALA A 164 4.27 5.22 -3.79
CA ALA A 164 4.46 4.69 -2.44
C ALA A 164 3.91 3.27 -2.30
N GLY A 165 2.73 2.98 -2.85
CA GLY A 165 2.16 1.63 -2.89
C GLY A 165 3.08 0.64 -3.63
N GLU A 166 3.61 1.03 -4.79
CA GLU A 166 4.57 0.20 -5.55
C GLU A 166 5.85 -0.07 -4.76
N VAL A 167 6.41 0.94 -4.10
CA VAL A 167 7.62 0.83 -3.27
C VAL A 167 7.37 -0.09 -2.07
N MET A 168 6.27 0.09 -1.33
CA MET A 168 5.90 -0.79 -0.21
C MET A 168 5.81 -2.24 -0.66
N ALA A 169 5.25 -2.46 -1.84
CA ALA A 169 5.01 -3.78 -2.34
C ALA A 169 6.29 -4.44 -2.89
N ALA A 170 7.17 -3.67 -3.53
CA ALA A 170 8.53 -4.11 -3.86
C ALA A 170 9.35 -4.40 -2.59
N SER A 171 9.15 -3.62 -1.52
CA SER A 171 9.78 -3.86 -0.22
C SER A 171 9.43 -5.24 0.33
N LEU A 172 8.13 -5.59 0.35
CA LEU A 172 7.66 -6.90 0.77
C LEU A 172 8.21 -8.04 -0.12
N ALA A 173 8.23 -7.84 -1.44
CA ALA A 173 8.64 -8.88 -2.39
C ALA A 173 10.16 -9.08 -2.47
N GLN A 174 10.97 -8.06 -2.14
CA GLN A 174 12.39 -8.05 -2.44
C GLN A 174 13.27 -7.89 -1.19
N GLY A 175 12.74 -8.23 -0.01
CA GLY A 175 13.49 -8.32 1.24
C GLY A 175 13.74 -6.98 1.95
N GLY A 176 12.99 -5.94 1.58
CA GLY A 176 12.92 -4.68 2.31
C GLY A 176 11.98 -4.77 3.53
N PRO A 177 11.88 -3.70 4.34
CA PRO A 177 11.01 -3.69 5.52
C PRO A 177 9.52 -3.64 5.16
N CYS A 178 8.67 -4.18 6.04
CA CYS A 178 7.22 -4.04 5.94
C CYS A 178 6.78 -2.59 6.27
N PRO A 179 5.72 -2.05 5.64
CA PRO A 179 5.18 -0.72 5.97
C PRO A 179 4.41 -0.72 7.31
N ASN A 180 5.13 -0.87 8.43
CA ASN A 180 4.58 -1.03 9.79
C ASN A 180 4.16 0.30 10.45
N PHE A 181 3.64 1.24 9.66
CA PHE A 181 3.19 2.55 10.15
C PHE A 181 1.73 2.85 9.79
N LEU A 182 1.07 2.00 9.02
CA LEU A 182 -0.30 2.21 8.59
C LEU A 182 -1.28 1.99 9.75
N ARG A 183 -2.31 2.84 9.83
CA ARG A 183 -3.44 2.59 10.72
C ARG A 183 -4.30 1.43 10.20
N GLU A 184 -4.94 0.71 11.11
CA GLU A 184 -5.76 -0.49 10.80
C GLU A 184 -6.75 -0.28 9.66
N TRP A 185 -7.56 0.78 9.69
CA TRP A 185 -8.55 1.04 8.63
C TRP A 185 -7.89 1.24 7.25
N CYS A 186 -6.65 1.76 7.19
CA CYS A 186 -5.90 1.87 5.95
C CYS A 186 -5.54 0.47 5.44
N PHE A 187 -5.06 -0.40 6.32
CA PHE A 187 -4.75 -1.79 5.99
C PHE A 187 -6.00 -2.54 5.50
N SER A 188 -7.13 -2.41 6.22
CA SER A 188 -8.40 -3.01 5.82
C SER A 188 -8.84 -2.53 4.43
N TYR A 189 -8.68 -1.23 4.14
CA TYR A 189 -8.99 -0.69 2.82
C TYR A 189 -8.09 -1.23 1.72
N LEU A 190 -6.78 -1.26 1.96
CA LEU A 190 -5.79 -1.78 1.02
C LEU A 190 -6.11 -3.22 0.61
N PHE A 191 -6.64 -4.01 1.54
CA PHE A 191 -7.03 -5.39 1.30
C PHE A 191 -8.41 -5.52 0.63
N SER A 192 -9.44 -4.83 1.13
CA SER A 192 -10.81 -4.99 0.63
C SER A 192 -11.05 -4.25 -0.69
N GLY A 193 -10.36 -3.13 -0.90
CA GLY A 193 -10.67 -2.16 -1.96
C GLY A 193 -12.06 -1.52 -1.82
N ASP A 194 -12.79 -1.83 -0.75
CA ASP A 194 -14.18 -1.47 -0.53
C ASP A 194 -14.24 -0.49 0.64
N SER A 195 -14.73 0.72 0.34
CA SER A 195 -14.88 1.77 1.34
C SER A 195 -16.08 1.53 2.26
N ASP A 196 -17.07 0.76 1.80
CA ASP A 196 -18.35 0.61 2.51
C ASP A 196 -18.25 -0.43 3.63
N SER A 197 -17.31 -1.38 3.52
CA SER A 197 -16.98 -2.34 4.58
C SER A 197 -16.10 -1.77 5.70
N ILE A 198 -15.56 -0.56 5.55
CA ILE A 198 -14.67 0.04 6.55
C ILE A 198 -15.46 0.81 7.59
N GLN A 199 -15.26 0.43 8.84
CA GLN A 199 -15.73 1.17 9.99
C GLN A 199 -14.67 2.21 10.38
N VAL A 200 -14.96 3.48 10.15
CA VAL A 200 -14.15 4.62 10.64
C VAL A 200 -14.94 5.45 11.64
N SER A 201 -14.24 5.96 12.64
CA SER A 201 -14.79 6.76 13.73
C SER A 201 -14.19 8.16 13.75
N ALA A 202 -14.69 9.05 14.63
CA ALA A 202 -14.10 10.38 14.80
C ALA A 202 -12.62 10.31 15.25
N SER A 203 -12.23 9.32 16.05
CA SER A 203 -10.82 9.11 16.44
C SER A 203 -9.92 8.73 15.26
N ASP A 204 -10.51 8.28 14.15
CA ASP A 204 -9.77 7.96 12.93
C ASP A 204 -9.41 9.20 12.11
N VAL A 205 -9.94 10.37 12.46
CA VAL A 205 -9.72 11.62 11.72
C VAL A 205 -8.52 12.38 12.30
N THR A 206 -7.46 12.47 11.50
CA THR A 206 -6.22 13.21 11.85
C THR A 206 -6.30 14.71 11.57
N ASP A 207 -7.22 15.13 10.70
CA ASP A 207 -7.40 16.53 10.35
C ASP A 207 -8.31 17.21 11.39
N LEU A 208 -7.77 18.18 12.12
CA LEU A 208 -8.48 18.82 13.22
C LEU A 208 -9.69 19.63 12.75
N GLU A 209 -9.62 20.27 11.59
CA GLU A 209 -10.75 21.04 11.04
C GLU A 209 -11.90 20.10 10.67
N LEU A 210 -11.59 18.99 10.00
CA LEU A 210 -12.58 17.96 9.68
C LEU A 210 -13.16 17.31 10.93
N LEU A 211 -12.33 17.01 11.92
CA LEU A 211 -12.78 16.45 13.19
C LEU A 211 -13.77 17.39 13.88
N GLN A 212 -13.46 18.70 13.94
CA GLN A 212 -14.36 19.69 14.50
C GLN A 212 -15.69 19.78 13.74
N LEU A 213 -15.67 19.68 12.42
CA LEU A 213 -16.88 19.67 11.59
C LEU A 213 -17.74 18.43 11.88
N ILE A 214 -17.13 17.26 11.99
CA ILE A 214 -17.82 16.00 12.32
C ILE A 214 -18.47 16.12 13.71
N VAL A 215 -17.70 16.51 14.73
CA VAL A 215 -18.20 16.64 16.10
C VAL A 215 -19.35 17.65 16.19
N LYS A 216 -19.23 18.82 15.53
CA LYS A 216 -20.32 19.82 15.49
C LYS A 216 -21.56 19.28 14.81
N SER A 217 -21.41 18.52 13.72
CA SER A 217 -22.55 17.93 13.00
C SER A 217 -23.28 16.86 13.80
N THR A 218 -22.58 16.13 14.67
CA THR A 218 -23.17 15.12 15.57
C THR A 218 -23.91 15.76 16.76
N ILE A 219 -23.49 16.95 17.21
CA ILE A 219 -24.14 17.66 18.33
C ILE A 219 -25.44 18.38 17.91
N MET A 220 -25.61 18.67 16.61
CA MET A 220 -26.80 19.35 16.08
C MET A 220 -27.93 18.40 15.64
N GLN A 221 -27.80 17.09 15.84
CA GLN A 221 -28.85 16.08 15.62
C GLN A 221 -29.40 15.58 16.95
#